data_AF-Q5UYS5-F1
#
_entry.id   AF-Q5UYS5-F1
#
_cell.length_a   1.000
_cell.length_b   1.000
_cell.length_c   1.000
_cell.angle_alpha   90.00
_cell.angle_beta   90.00
_cell.angle_gamma   90.00
#
_symmetry.space_group_name_H-M   'P 1'
#
loop_
_entity.id
_entity.type
_entity.pdbx_description
1 polymer ?
#
loop_
_entity_poly.entity_id
_entity_poly.type
_entity_poly.pdbx_seq_one_letter_code
_entity_poly.pdbx_strand_id
1 'polypeptide(L)'
;MVGASEKARARRQLAERAYGKGWRSFDYPACERCSPDSDGIPYCQWKDRAVRESDDCGPDCGGHEAADPPAVDGDSLRAERTPWRADPDGRGRRQSGLDRFG
;
A
#
# COMPACT_ATOMS: atom_id res chain seq x y z
N MET A 1 -36.23 0.14 13.30
CA MET A 1 -35.19 -0.91 13.24
C MET A 1 -34.53 -0.82 11.87
N VAL A 2 -33.20 -0.74 11.79
CA VAL A 2 -32.49 -0.63 10.50
C VAL A 2 -32.46 -1.99 9.79
N GLY A 3 -32.87 -2.02 8.51
CA GLY A 3 -32.95 -3.23 7.69
C GLY A 3 -31.58 -3.81 7.27
N ALA A 4 -31.56 -5.07 6.84
CA ALA A 4 -30.31 -5.76 6.47
C ALA A 4 -29.59 -5.11 5.28
N SER A 5 -30.33 -4.67 4.26
CA SER A 5 -29.79 -3.99 3.06
C SER A 5 -29.15 -2.65 3.41
N GLU A 6 -29.77 -1.89 4.31
CA GLU A 6 -29.30 -0.59 4.76
C GLU A 6 -28.01 -0.74 5.59
N LYS A 7 -27.95 -1.76 6.44
CA LYS A 7 -26.70 -2.16 7.12
C LYS A 7 -25.60 -2.58 6.15
N ALA A 8 -25.92 -3.34 5.10
CA ALA A 8 -24.95 -3.74 4.10
C ALA A 8 -24.38 -2.53 3.32
N ARG A 9 -25.24 -1.59 2.92
CA ARG A 9 -24.83 -0.35 2.25
C ARG A 9 -23.91 0.50 3.12
N ALA A 10 -24.27 0.70 4.39
CA ALA A 10 -23.47 1.46 5.34
C ALA A 10 -22.11 0.82 5.60
N ARG A 11 -22.06 -0.52 5.75
CA ARG A 11 -20.80 -1.27 5.91
C ARG A 11 -19.91 -1.14 4.68
N ARG A 12 -20.48 -1.22 3.48
CA ARG A 12 -19.71 -1.04 2.24
C ARG A 12 -19.12 0.36 2.13
N GLN A 13 -19.90 1.41 2.38
CA GLN A 13 -19.39 2.79 2.36
C GLN A 13 -18.33 3.04 3.44
N LEU A 14 -18.50 2.46 4.63
CA LEU A 14 -17.50 2.50 5.68
C LEU A 14 -16.22 1.79 5.25
N ALA A 15 -16.33 0.62 4.61
CA ALA A 15 -15.19 -0.12 4.09
C ALA A 15 -14.48 0.62 2.95
N GLU A 16 -15.22 1.21 2.01
CA GLU A 16 -14.68 2.05 0.94
C GLU A 16 -13.98 3.31 1.50
N ARG A 17 -14.50 3.90 2.57
CA ARG A 17 -13.86 5.06 3.21
C ARG A 17 -12.64 4.67 4.05
N ALA A 18 -12.75 3.59 4.83
CA ALA A 18 -11.73 3.15 5.77
C ALA A 18 -10.58 2.40 5.07
N TYR A 19 -10.90 1.63 4.03
CA TYR A 19 -9.97 0.76 3.31
C TYR A 19 -9.80 1.13 1.82
N GLY A 20 -10.71 1.91 1.22
CA GLY A 20 -10.58 2.38 -0.18
C GLY A 20 -9.60 3.54 -0.35
N LYS A 21 -9.11 4.12 0.74
CA LYS A 21 -7.73 4.64 0.77
C LYS A 21 -6.85 3.45 1.05
N GLY A 22 -6.47 2.75 -0.03
CA GLY A 22 -5.79 1.48 0.01
C GLY A 22 -4.81 1.38 1.17
N TRP A 23 -4.85 0.25 1.87
CA TRP A 23 -3.60 -0.28 2.39
C TRP A 23 -2.57 -0.12 1.28
N ARG A 24 -1.47 0.58 1.58
CA ARG A 24 -0.51 1.14 0.62
C ARG A 24 0.19 0.04 -0.20
N SER A 25 -0.52 -0.65 -1.08
CA SER A 25 0.03 -1.31 -2.25
C SER A 25 -0.13 -0.30 -3.38
N PHE A 26 0.94 0.43 -3.65
CA PHE A 26 1.04 1.23 -4.87
C PHE A 26 1.89 0.42 -5.83
N ASP A 27 1.36 0.13 -7.01
CA ASP A 27 2.23 -0.18 -8.13
C ASP A 27 3.03 1.07 -8.45
N TYR A 28 4.32 0.90 -8.72
CA TYR A 28 5.13 2.01 -9.17
C TYR A 28 4.76 2.34 -10.63
N PRO A 29 4.62 3.63 -10.98
CA PRO A 29 4.38 4.03 -12.36
C PRO A 29 5.46 3.48 -13.30
N ALA A 30 5.04 2.83 -14.40
CA ALA A 30 5.91 2.40 -15.49
C ALA A 30 6.35 3.60 -16.35
N CYS A 31 7.05 4.56 -15.74
CA CYS A 31 7.35 5.86 -16.31
C CYS A 31 8.77 6.30 -15.95
N GLU A 32 9.58 6.69 -16.95
CA GLU A 32 10.97 7.16 -16.78
C GLU A 32 11.06 8.38 -15.84
N ARG A 33 10.00 9.19 -15.81
CA ARG A 33 9.94 10.41 -14.99
C ARG A 33 9.51 10.14 -13.54
N CYS A 34 9.23 8.90 -13.19
CA CYS A 34 8.92 8.50 -11.83
C CYS A 34 10.23 8.17 -11.10
N SER A 35 10.61 9.01 -10.14
CA SER A 35 11.75 8.79 -9.25
C SER A 35 11.25 8.70 -7.82
N PRO A 36 11.12 7.50 -7.23
CA PRO A 36 10.72 7.38 -5.84
C PRO A 36 11.71 8.09 -4.91
N ASP A 37 11.20 8.75 -3.88
CA ASP A 37 12.06 9.37 -2.87
C ASP A 37 12.69 8.35 -1.92
N SER A 38 13.46 8.82 -0.93
CA SER A 38 14.07 7.96 0.09
C SER A 38 13.06 7.15 0.91
N ASP A 39 11.79 7.56 0.90
CA ASP A 39 10.71 6.89 1.62
C ASP A 39 10.01 5.83 0.76
N GLY A 40 10.44 5.66 -0.49
CA GLY A 40 9.79 4.81 -1.48
C GLY A 40 8.45 5.39 -1.92
N ILE A 41 8.25 6.70 -1.82
CA ILE A 41 7.03 7.33 -2.33
C ILE A 41 7.26 7.70 -3.80
N PRO A 42 6.41 7.23 -4.74
CA PRO A 42 6.53 7.59 -6.14
C PRO A 42 6.43 9.12 -6.34
N TYR A 43 7.47 9.73 -6.91
CA TYR A 43 7.51 11.16 -7.21
C TYR A 43 7.64 11.37 -8.71
N CYS A 44 6.74 12.17 -9.28
CA CYS A 44 6.78 12.52 -10.70
C CYS A 44 7.57 13.80 -10.88
N GLN A 45 8.71 13.73 -11.57
CA GLN A 45 9.55 14.89 -11.85
C GLN A 45 8.85 15.92 -12.76
N TRP A 46 7.94 15.48 -13.63
CA TRP A 46 7.21 16.38 -14.53
C TRP A 46 6.09 17.17 -13.83
N LYS A 47 5.40 16.56 -12.86
CA LYS A 47 4.35 17.23 -12.07
C LYS A 47 4.88 17.89 -10.80
N ASP A 48 6.13 17.61 -10.46
CA ASP A 48 6.80 18.05 -9.24
C ASP A 48 6.00 17.75 -7.96
N ARG A 49 5.53 16.50 -7.84
CA ARG A 49 4.81 16.02 -6.65
C ARG A 49 4.78 14.50 -6.56
N ALA A 50 4.42 13.99 -5.38
CA ALA A 50 4.03 12.60 -5.20
C ALA A 50 2.79 12.23 -6.03
N VAL A 51 2.80 11.02 -6.58
CA VAL A 51 1.78 10.52 -7.52
C VAL A 51 1.39 9.08 -7.21
N ARG A 52 0.25 8.65 -7.76
CA ARG A 52 -0.09 7.23 -7.90
C ARG A 52 -0.13 6.83 -9.37
N GLU A 53 0.25 5.60 -9.67
CA GLU A 53 0.16 5.04 -11.02
C GLU A 53 -1.25 5.20 -11.60
N SER A 54 -2.27 4.70 -10.89
CA SER A 54 -3.61 4.57 -11.46
C SER A 54 -4.38 5.90 -11.55
N ASP A 55 -4.05 6.85 -10.67
CA ASP A 55 -4.78 8.13 -10.58
C ASP A 55 -4.06 9.28 -11.31
N ASP A 56 -2.72 9.28 -11.28
CA ASP A 56 -1.92 10.47 -11.61
C ASP A 56 -0.89 10.25 -12.73
N CYS A 57 -0.25 9.07 -12.79
CA CYS A 57 0.97 8.82 -13.58
C CYS A 57 0.89 7.56 -14.46
N GLY A 58 -0.30 7.26 -14.98
CA GLY A 58 -0.51 6.20 -15.96
C GLY A 58 -0.29 6.66 -17.42
N PRO A 59 -0.57 5.80 -18.41
CA PRO A 59 -0.38 6.08 -19.84
C PRO A 59 -1.13 7.31 -20.36
N ASP A 60 -2.25 7.67 -19.72
CA ASP A 60 -3.06 8.84 -20.08
C ASP A 60 -2.47 10.18 -19.59
N CYS A 61 -1.40 10.14 -18.79
CA CYS A 61 -0.70 11.34 -18.35
C CYS A 61 0.07 11.97 -19.51
N GLY A 62 -0.14 13.26 -19.80
CA GLY A 62 0.55 13.96 -20.89
C GLY A 62 2.08 14.06 -20.75
N GLY A 63 2.64 13.76 -19.57
CA GLY A 63 4.08 13.65 -19.33
C GLY A 63 4.54 12.20 -19.13
N HIS A 64 3.73 11.21 -19.49
CA HIS A 64 4.10 9.80 -19.39
C HIS A 64 5.17 9.45 -20.42
N GLU A 65 6.19 8.72 -19.97
CA GLU A 65 7.30 8.26 -20.79
C GLU A 65 7.56 6.81 -20.43
N ALA A 66 7.13 5.88 -21.27
CA ALA A 66 7.07 4.47 -20.93
C ALA A 66 8.47 3.91 -20.60
N ALA A 67 8.59 3.31 -19.42
CA ALA A 67 9.79 2.66 -18.93
C ALA A 67 9.40 1.56 -17.92
N ASP A 68 10.37 0.77 -17.48
CA ASP A 68 10.13 -0.20 -16.42
C ASP A 68 9.82 0.53 -15.09
N PRO A 69 8.87 0.03 -14.29
CA PRO A 69 8.63 0.59 -12.96
C PRO A 69 9.89 0.56 -12.09
N PRO A 70 10.13 1.62 -11.29
CA PRO A 70 11.19 1.63 -10.29
C PRO A 70 11.14 0.41 -9.36
N ALA A 71 12.28 -0.26 -9.22
CA ALA A 71 12.44 -1.35 -8.26
C ALA A 71 12.73 -0.77 -6.86
N VAL A 72 11.70 -0.66 -6.02
CA VAL A 72 11.85 -0.22 -4.62
C VAL A 72 11.59 -1.37 -3.66
N ASP A 73 12.57 -1.62 -2.79
CA ASP A 73 12.44 -2.60 -1.71
C ASP A 73 11.73 -1.97 -0.49
N GLY A 74 10.40 -2.04 -0.51
CA GLY A 74 9.57 -1.55 0.60
C GLY A 74 9.76 -2.32 1.91
N ASP A 75 10.24 -3.56 1.86
CA ASP A 75 10.47 -4.38 3.05
C ASP A 75 11.73 -3.94 3.78
N SER A 76 12.82 -3.68 3.04
CA SER A 76 14.04 -3.10 3.61
C SER A 76 13.79 -1.70 4.17
N LEU A 77 13.12 -0.81 3.43
CA LEU A 77 12.78 0.53 3.92
C LEU A 77 11.98 0.49 5.22
N ARG A 78 11.02 -0.44 5.34
CA ARG A 78 10.25 -0.62 6.56
C ARG A 78 11.15 -1.10 7.71
N ALA A 79 11.96 -2.12 7.47
CA ALA A 79 12.83 -2.73 8.48
C ALA A 79 13.83 -1.73 9.07
N GLU A 80 14.38 -0.84 8.26
CA GLU A 80 15.32 0.20 8.71
C GLU A 80 14.68 1.27 9.61
N ARG A 81 13.38 1.50 9.46
CA ARG A 81 12.67 2.66 10.03
C ARG A 81 11.79 2.33 11.23
N THR A 82 11.66 1.05 11.55
CA THR A 82 10.82 0.58 12.64
C THR A 82 11.63 -0.28 13.62
N PRO A 83 11.40 -0.16 14.93
CA PRO A 83 11.99 -1.10 15.90
C PRO A 83 11.39 -2.51 15.78
N TRP A 84 10.30 -2.67 15.04
CA TRP A 84 9.64 -3.97 14.82
C TRP A 84 10.46 -4.85 13.86
N ARG A 85 10.69 -6.11 14.25
CA ARG A 85 11.33 -7.12 13.39
C ARG A 85 10.30 -8.11 12.88
N ALA A 86 10.25 -8.31 11.56
CA ALA A 86 9.33 -9.25 10.93
C ALA A 86 9.62 -10.71 11.31
N ASP A 87 10.90 -11.07 11.35
CA ASP A 87 11.36 -12.39 11.79
C ASP A 87 12.28 -12.25 13.02
N PRO A 88 11.71 -12.17 14.24
CA PRO A 88 12.51 -12.14 15.47
C PRO A 88 12.95 -13.56 15.86
N ASP A 89 14.13 -13.65 16.48
CA ASP A 89 14.62 -14.90 17.07
C ASP A 89 13.65 -15.44 18.12
N GLY A 90 13.49 -16.77 18.15
CA GLY A 90 12.64 -17.45 19.12
C GLY A 90 11.13 -17.36 18.84
N ARG A 91 10.70 -16.94 17.65
CA ARG A 91 9.28 -16.93 17.29
C ARG A 91 8.67 -18.35 17.37
N GLY A 92 7.64 -18.50 18.18
CA GLY A 92 6.81 -19.70 18.22
C GLY A 92 5.67 -19.60 17.20
N ARG A 93 5.42 -20.65 16.42
CA ARG A 93 4.22 -20.73 15.55
C ARG A 93 2.99 -21.25 16.29
N ARG A 94 3.14 -21.64 17.56
CA ARG A 94 2.06 -22.19 18.39
C ARG A 94 1.35 -21.06 19.11
N GLN A 95 0.05 -20.91 18.87
CA GLN A 95 -0.79 -19.99 19.64
C GLN A 95 -0.88 -20.50 21.08
N SER A 96 -0.50 -19.65 22.04
CA SER A 96 -0.58 -19.96 23.47
C SER A 96 -2.04 -20.19 23.90
N GLY A 97 -2.29 -21.25 24.66
CA GLY A 97 -3.59 -21.49 25.30
C GLY A 97 -4.62 -22.23 24.45
N LEU A 98 -4.31 -22.63 23.21
CA LEU A 98 -5.19 -23.54 22.44
C LEU A 98 -5.22 -24.96 23.03
N ASP A 99 -4.19 -25.37 23.77
CA ASP A 99 -4.16 -26.63 24.52
C ASP A 99 -5.27 -26.77 25.57
N ARG A 100 -5.91 -25.67 26.00
CA ARG A 100 -6.96 -25.74 27.03
C ARG A 100 -8.33 -26.16 26.52
N PHE A 101 -8.54 -26.13 25.21
CA PHE A 101 -9.81 -26.44 24.55
C PHE A 101 -9.66 -27.78 23.82
N GLY A 102 -9.41 -28.84 24.59
CA GLY A 102 -9.43 -30.22 24.10
C GLY A 102 -10.85 -30.67 23.73
#